data_AF-A0A838Q680-F1
#
_entry.id   AF-A0A838Q680-F1
#
_cell.length_a   1.000
_cell.length_b   1.000
_cell.length_c   1.000
_cell.angle_alpha   90.00
_cell.angle_beta   90.00
_cell.angle_gamma   90.00
#
_symmetry.space_group_name_H-M   'P 1'
#
loop_
_entity.id
_entity.type
_entity.pdbx_description
1 polymer ?
#
loop_
_entity_poly.entity_id
_entity_poly.type
_entity_poly.pdbx_seq_one_letter_code
_entity_poly.pdbx_strand_id
1 'polypeptide(L)'
;MQDNETATELYRQAIALDPDFALAHARLSATLSYSCARGTTALRDGATQHGNGNQVRAARCFPARTSGLRYAYLGRKDDALREGNTAAELLPIAKDGYDGTFVAAVVALIHARSGETDQAIQSVERLLRTPGPVMPFFEASITLPELRTRWQWAPLRNDPRFLEILARPERATVTR
;
A
#
# COMPACT_ATOMS: atom_id res chain seq x y z
N MET A 1 7.55 -18.60 -17.79
CA MET A 1 8.09 -17.23 -17.55
C MET A 1 7.14 -16.16 -18.11
N GLN A 2 6.48 -16.45 -19.23
CA GLN A 2 5.45 -15.62 -19.88
C GLN A 2 4.14 -15.50 -19.07
N ASP A 3 3.80 -16.52 -18.27
CA ASP A 3 2.47 -16.60 -17.63
C ASP A 3 2.20 -15.55 -16.54
N ASN A 4 3.21 -15.01 -15.87
CA ASN A 4 3.01 -14.07 -14.75
C ASN A 4 2.73 -12.63 -15.20
N GLU A 5 3.38 -12.16 -16.26
CA GLU A 5 3.05 -10.87 -16.86
C GLU A 5 1.66 -10.92 -17.50
N THR A 6 1.35 -12.01 -18.20
CA THR A 6 0.02 -12.27 -18.74
C THR A 6 -1.04 -12.33 -17.62
N ALA A 7 -0.77 -13.03 -16.51
CA ALA A 7 -1.70 -13.07 -15.38
C ALA A 7 -1.91 -11.71 -14.72
N THR A 8 -0.85 -10.89 -14.61
CA THR A 8 -0.93 -9.52 -14.08
C THR A 8 -1.87 -8.68 -14.95
N GLU A 9 -1.71 -8.75 -16.26
CA GLU A 9 -2.54 -8.00 -17.20
C GLU A 9 -3.98 -8.49 -17.22
N LEU A 10 -4.19 -9.81 -17.15
CA LEU A 10 -5.53 -10.40 -17.02
C LEU A 10 -6.23 -9.99 -15.73
N TYR A 11 -5.52 -9.93 -14.60
CA TYR A 11 -6.11 -9.43 -13.35
C TYR A 11 -6.42 -7.94 -13.42
N ARG A 12 -5.58 -7.13 -14.07
CA ARG A 12 -5.88 -5.71 -14.30
C ARG A 12 -7.11 -5.52 -15.18
N GLN A 13 -7.24 -6.30 -16.26
CA GLN A 13 -8.42 -6.30 -17.11
C GLN A 13 -9.66 -6.73 -16.34
N ALA A 14 -9.54 -7.78 -15.52
CA ALA A 14 -10.64 -8.25 -14.67
C ALA A 14 -11.07 -7.16 -13.66
N ILE A 15 -10.12 -6.41 -13.10
CA ILE A 15 -10.39 -5.27 -12.20
C ILE A 15 -10.99 -4.07 -12.95
N ALA A 16 -10.57 -3.83 -14.19
CA ALA A 16 -11.14 -2.77 -15.02
C ALA A 16 -12.61 -3.07 -15.38
N LEU A 17 -12.97 -4.35 -15.48
CA LEU A 17 -14.34 -4.82 -15.74
C LEU A 17 -15.18 -4.90 -14.46
N ASP A 18 -14.61 -5.41 -13.38
CA ASP A 18 -15.23 -5.49 -12.06
C ASP A 18 -14.25 -4.95 -11.00
N PRO A 19 -14.38 -3.66 -10.63
CA PRO A 19 -13.52 -3.03 -9.63
C PRO A 19 -13.57 -3.70 -8.26
N ASP A 20 -14.65 -4.42 -7.93
CA ASP A 20 -14.83 -5.10 -6.65
C ASP A 20 -14.39 -6.56 -6.67
N PHE A 21 -13.78 -7.04 -7.77
CA PHE A 21 -13.32 -8.43 -7.90
C PHE A 21 -12.14 -8.74 -6.96
N ALA A 22 -12.46 -9.01 -5.70
CA ALA A 22 -11.52 -9.21 -4.60
C ALA A 22 -10.48 -10.30 -4.88
N LEU A 23 -10.86 -11.35 -5.64
CA LEU A 23 -9.93 -12.41 -6.03
C LEU A 23 -8.89 -11.93 -7.05
N ALA A 24 -9.26 -11.08 -8.02
CA ALA A 24 -8.27 -10.48 -8.93
C ALA A 24 -7.34 -9.54 -8.18
N HIS A 25 -7.83 -8.76 -7.21
CA HIS A 25 -6.96 -7.93 -6.35
C HIS A 25 -6.01 -8.77 -5.51
N ALA A 26 -6.52 -9.82 -4.85
CA ALA A 26 -5.70 -10.72 -4.04
C ALA A 26 -4.66 -11.47 -4.89
N ARG A 27 -5.03 -11.89 -6.12
CA ARG A 27 -4.12 -12.57 -7.04
C ARG A 27 -3.15 -11.61 -7.73
N LEU A 28 -3.57 -10.39 -8.06
CA LEU A 28 -2.70 -9.33 -8.56
C LEU A 28 -1.66 -8.95 -7.51
N SER A 29 -2.09 -8.72 -6.26
CA SER A 29 -1.20 -8.46 -5.12
C SER A 29 -0.22 -9.62 -4.91
N ALA A 30 -0.67 -10.87 -5.06
CA ALA A 30 0.19 -12.05 -4.98
C ALA A 30 1.18 -12.16 -6.17
N THR A 31 0.76 -11.86 -7.41
CA THR A 31 1.62 -11.91 -8.60
C THR A 31 2.64 -10.78 -8.61
N LEU A 32 2.23 -9.56 -8.24
CA LEU A 32 3.12 -8.42 -8.00
C LEU A 32 4.07 -8.71 -6.83
N SER A 33 3.59 -9.38 -5.79
CA SER A 33 4.46 -9.88 -4.72
C SER A 33 5.44 -10.91 -5.22
N TYR A 34 5.09 -11.77 -6.18
CA TYR A 34 5.99 -12.82 -6.68
C TYR A 34 7.07 -12.26 -7.62
N SER A 35 6.68 -11.37 -8.54
CA SER A 35 7.61 -10.68 -9.44
C SER A 35 8.52 -9.73 -8.66
N CYS A 36 7.97 -9.02 -7.68
CA CYS A 36 8.76 -8.17 -6.79
C CYS A 36 9.53 -8.99 -5.74
N ALA A 37 9.04 -10.15 -5.25
CA ALA A 37 9.78 -11.08 -4.39
C ALA A 37 11.04 -11.57 -5.08
N ARG A 38 10.99 -11.82 -6.38
CA ARG A 38 12.16 -12.26 -7.15
C ARG A 38 13.21 -11.15 -7.33
N GLY A 39 12.75 -9.91 -7.55
CA GLY A 39 13.62 -8.73 -7.54
C GLY A 39 14.15 -8.42 -6.12
N THR A 40 13.34 -8.66 -5.09
CA THR A 40 13.69 -8.41 -3.70
C THR A 40 14.48 -9.54 -3.06
N THR A 41 14.47 -10.79 -3.54
CA THR A 41 15.46 -11.79 -3.14
C THR A 41 16.83 -11.35 -3.62
N ALA A 42 16.94 -10.84 -4.86
CA ALA A 42 18.18 -10.27 -5.35
C ALA A 42 18.60 -9.00 -4.57
N LEU A 43 17.66 -8.11 -4.24
CA LEU A 43 17.94 -6.93 -3.40
C LEU A 43 18.19 -7.27 -1.94
N ARG A 44 17.55 -8.31 -1.39
CA ARG A 44 17.73 -8.79 0.00
C ARG A 44 19.09 -9.41 0.12
N ASP A 45 19.47 -10.30 -0.79
CA ASP A 45 20.78 -10.94 -0.80
C ASP A 45 21.87 -9.87 -0.96
N GLY A 46 21.66 -8.92 -1.88
CA GLY A 46 22.49 -7.73 -2.03
C GLY A 46 22.54 -6.85 -0.78
N ALA A 47 21.41 -6.61 -0.10
CA ALA A 47 21.32 -5.77 1.09
C ALA A 47 21.85 -6.47 2.35
N THR A 48 21.75 -7.79 2.47
CA THR A 48 22.38 -8.55 3.56
C THR A 48 23.89 -8.65 3.39
N GLN A 49 24.39 -8.56 2.15
CA GLN A 49 25.82 -8.57 1.85
C GLN A 49 26.46 -7.17 1.90
N HIS A 50 25.76 -6.14 1.43
CA HIS A 50 26.32 -4.79 1.23
C HIS A 50 25.41 -3.64 1.70
N GLY A 51 24.20 -3.93 2.18
CA GLY A 51 23.21 -2.93 2.51
C GLY A 51 23.28 -2.46 3.96
N ASN A 52 22.86 -1.21 4.18
CA ASN A 52 22.78 -0.66 5.53
C ASN A 52 21.57 -1.26 6.30
N GLY A 53 21.52 -0.99 7.60
CA GLY A 53 20.46 -1.54 8.47
C GLY A 53 19.03 -1.17 8.07
N ASN A 54 18.82 -0.10 7.28
CA ASN A 54 17.49 0.27 6.79
C ASN A 54 17.10 -0.57 5.56
N GLN A 55 18.02 -0.81 4.63
CA GLN A 55 17.77 -1.64 3.44
C GLN A 55 17.42 -3.09 3.80
N VAL A 56 18.10 -3.66 4.81
CA VAL A 56 17.77 -5.01 5.33
C VAL A 56 16.38 -5.05 5.95
N ARG A 57 15.94 -3.98 6.63
CA ARG A 57 14.61 -3.90 7.23
C ARG A 57 13.53 -3.69 6.17
N ALA A 58 13.79 -2.87 5.14
CA ALA A 58 12.89 -2.66 4.02
C ALA A 58 12.58 -3.99 3.29
N ALA A 59 13.62 -4.79 3.06
CA ALA A 59 13.47 -6.14 2.50
C ALA A 59 12.66 -7.09 3.40
N ARG A 60 12.77 -6.99 4.73
CA ARG A 60 12.00 -7.80 5.69
C ARG A 60 10.55 -7.35 5.86
N CYS A 61 10.28 -6.06 5.68
CA CYS A 61 8.94 -5.48 5.80
C CYS A 61 8.03 -5.82 4.61
N PHE A 62 8.62 -6.05 3.44
CA PHE A 62 7.90 -6.22 2.17
C PHE A 62 6.86 -7.36 2.17
N PRO A 63 7.14 -8.57 2.68
CA PRO A 63 6.17 -9.68 2.70
C PRO A 63 4.99 -9.43 3.64
N ALA A 64 5.21 -8.78 4.78
CA ALA A 64 4.16 -8.44 5.74
C ALA A 64 3.21 -7.38 5.13
N ARG A 65 3.78 -6.38 4.46
CA ARG A 65 3.05 -5.33 3.75
C ARG A 65 2.11 -5.90 2.68
N THR A 66 2.58 -6.84 1.87
CA THR A 66 1.76 -7.41 0.77
C THR A 66 0.76 -8.47 1.25
N SER A 67 1.13 -9.26 2.27
CA SER A 67 0.22 -10.23 2.89
C SER A 67 -0.94 -9.52 3.60
N GLY A 68 -0.67 -8.40 4.29
CA GLY A 68 -1.70 -7.60 4.94
C GLY A 68 -2.77 -7.09 3.98
N LEU A 69 -2.36 -6.52 2.83
CA LEU A 69 -3.30 -6.08 1.79
C LEU A 69 -4.11 -7.24 1.21
N ARG A 70 -3.46 -8.37 0.94
CA ARG A 70 -4.16 -9.56 0.44
C ARG A 70 -5.22 -10.03 1.44
N TYR A 71 -4.90 -10.07 2.72
CA TYR A 71 -5.87 -10.42 3.75
C TYR A 71 -7.02 -9.42 3.85
N ALA A 72 -6.73 -8.12 3.72
CA ALA A 72 -7.76 -7.08 3.72
C ALA A 72 -8.74 -7.27 2.55
N TYR A 73 -8.24 -7.56 1.34
CA TYR A 73 -9.11 -7.83 0.18
C TYR A 73 -9.91 -9.14 0.31
N LEU A 74 -9.38 -10.14 1.02
CA LEU A 74 -10.09 -11.39 1.31
C LEU A 74 -11.06 -11.29 2.50
N GLY A 75 -11.20 -10.12 3.12
CA GLY A 75 -12.05 -9.91 4.31
C GLY A 75 -11.49 -10.53 5.60
N ARG A 76 -10.23 -10.99 5.60
CA ARG A 76 -9.54 -11.54 6.77
C ARG A 76 -8.93 -10.42 7.61
N LYS A 77 -9.81 -9.66 8.27
CA LYS A 77 -9.48 -8.45 9.04
C LYS A 77 -8.32 -8.65 10.02
N ASP A 78 -8.40 -9.63 10.93
CA ASP A 78 -7.41 -9.78 12.00
C ASP A 78 -6.01 -10.10 11.46
N ASP A 79 -5.94 -10.92 10.41
CA ASP A 79 -4.69 -11.21 9.73
C ASP A 79 -4.15 -9.99 8.99
N ALA A 80 -5.03 -9.22 8.36
CA ALA A 80 -4.66 -8.00 7.66
C ALA A 80 -4.01 -6.98 8.60
N LEU A 81 -4.65 -6.75 9.76
CA LEU A 81 -4.18 -5.82 10.79
C LEU A 81 -2.87 -6.30 11.42
N ARG A 82 -2.74 -7.60 11.72
CA ARG A 82 -1.50 -8.16 12.29
C ARG A 82 -0.31 -7.96 11.36
N GLU A 83 -0.46 -8.31 10.09
CA GLU A 83 0.61 -8.17 9.10
C GLU A 83 0.93 -6.69 8.80
N GLY A 84 -0.10 -5.83 8.75
CA GLY A 84 0.08 -4.38 8.59
C GLY A 84 0.85 -3.75 9.76
N ASN A 85 0.50 -4.10 11.00
CA ASN A 85 1.19 -3.60 12.19
C ASN A 85 2.64 -4.09 12.25
N THR A 86 2.87 -5.37 11.95
CA THR A 86 4.22 -5.93 11.85
C THR A 86 5.07 -5.16 10.83
N ALA A 87 4.49 -4.81 9.68
CA ALA A 87 5.17 -3.99 8.68
C ALA A 87 5.55 -2.59 9.24
N ALA A 88 4.62 -1.91 9.91
CA ALA A 88 4.85 -0.60 10.50
C ALA A 88 5.93 -0.61 11.60
N GLU A 89 6.02 -1.67 12.40
CA GLU A 89 7.05 -1.84 13.43
C GLU A 89 8.45 -2.07 12.84
N LEU A 90 8.52 -2.82 11.74
CA LEU A 90 9.78 -3.09 11.05
C LEU A 90 10.37 -1.83 10.41
N LEU A 91 9.50 -0.98 9.84
CA LEU A 91 9.88 0.26 9.15
C LEU A 91 9.03 1.46 9.56
N PRO A 92 9.29 2.05 10.73
CA PRO A 92 8.65 3.30 11.11
C PRO A 92 9.20 4.46 10.26
N ILE A 93 8.36 5.46 9.98
CA ILE A 93 8.75 6.71 9.27
C ILE A 93 9.98 7.37 9.91
N ALA A 94 10.08 7.34 11.24
CA ALA A 94 11.22 7.91 11.98
C ALA A 94 12.57 7.25 11.63
N LYS A 95 12.54 6.01 11.12
CA LYS A 95 13.74 5.26 10.76
C LYS A 95 14.08 5.40 9.28
N ASP A 96 13.07 5.42 8.43
CA ASP A 96 13.21 5.67 7.00
C ASP A 96 12.04 6.52 6.52
N GLY A 97 12.31 7.78 6.19
CA GLY A 97 11.27 8.72 5.76
C GLY A 97 10.66 8.34 4.40
N TYR A 98 11.41 7.65 3.54
CA TYR A 98 10.93 7.25 2.22
C TYR A 98 10.14 5.94 2.30
N ASP A 99 10.82 4.86 2.71
CA ASP A 99 10.21 3.53 2.75
C ASP A 99 9.19 3.41 3.90
N GLY A 100 9.41 4.12 5.02
CA GLY A 100 8.46 4.12 6.14
C GLY A 100 7.15 4.83 5.80
N THR A 101 7.20 5.87 4.95
CA THR A 101 5.99 6.53 4.45
C THR A 101 5.22 5.63 3.49
N PHE A 102 5.95 4.85 2.67
CA PHE A 102 5.34 3.82 1.83
C PHE A 102 4.61 2.75 2.65
N VAL A 103 5.25 2.25 3.71
CA VAL A 103 4.64 1.25 4.60
C VAL A 103 3.42 1.81 5.31
N ALA A 104 3.51 3.02 5.84
CA ALA A 104 2.40 3.68 6.51
C ALA A 104 1.19 3.89 5.58
N ALA A 105 1.43 4.23 4.31
CA ALA A 105 0.40 4.31 3.28
C ALA A 105 -0.32 2.96 3.08
N VAL A 106 0.42 1.85 2.98
CA VAL A 106 -0.19 0.53 2.87
C VAL A 106 -1.02 0.18 4.10
N VAL A 107 -0.51 0.47 5.30
CA VAL A 107 -1.25 0.21 6.55
C VAL A 107 -2.54 1.04 6.61
N ALA A 108 -2.52 2.30 6.16
CA ALA A 108 -3.72 3.11 6.03
C ALA A 108 -4.76 2.47 5.10
N LEU A 109 -4.32 1.91 3.97
CA LEU A 109 -5.20 1.20 3.05
C LEU A 109 -5.74 -0.12 3.66
N ILE A 110 -4.92 -0.85 4.41
CA ILE A 110 -5.36 -2.04 5.15
C ILE A 110 -6.47 -1.67 6.13
N HIS A 111 -6.30 -0.60 6.91
CA HIS A 111 -7.35 -0.12 7.82
C HIS A 111 -8.64 0.22 7.06
N ALA A 112 -8.54 0.96 5.95
CA ALA A 112 -9.69 1.33 5.13
C ALA A 112 -10.46 0.11 4.60
N ARG A 113 -9.75 -0.90 4.09
CA ARG A 113 -10.33 -2.13 3.55
C ARG A 113 -10.85 -3.08 4.63
N SER A 114 -10.33 -2.97 5.85
CA SER A 114 -10.72 -3.80 7.00
C SER A 114 -11.86 -3.19 7.84
N GLY A 115 -12.38 -2.03 7.45
CA GLY A 115 -13.44 -1.33 8.17
C GLY A 115 -12.97 -0.51 9.38
N GLU A 116 -11.66 -0.35 9.58
CA GLU A 116 -11.07 0.53 10.61
C GLU A 116 -11.05 1.98 10.12
N THR A 117 -12.24 2.52 9.83
CA THR A 117 -12.42 3.83 9.19
C THR A 117 -11.75 4.97 9.95
N ASP A 118 -11.86 4.97 11.28
CA ASP A 118 -11.25 6.01 12.13
C ASP A 118 -9.72 6.04 11.99
N GLN A 119 -9.09 4.87 12.10
CA GLN A 119 -7.63 4.73 12.00
C GLN A 119 -7.13 5.04 10.58
N ALA A 120 -7.91 4.66 9.57
CA ALA A 120 -7.61 4.94 8.18
C ALA A 120 -7.63 6.45 7.88
N ILE A 121 -8.69 7.16 8.29
CA ILE A 121 -8.82 8.61 8.09
C ILE A 121 -7.71 9.37 8.80
N GLN A 122 -7.43 9.02 10.07
CA GLN A 122 -6.33 9.63 10.82
C GLN A 122 -4.97 9.41 10.12
N SER A 123 -4.74 8.22 9.60
CA SER A 123 -3.51 7.89 8.86
C SER A 123 -3.41 8.68 7.57
N VAL A 124 -4.48 8.76 6.78
CA VAL A 124 -4.54 9.53 5.53
C VAL A 124 -4.23 11.00 5.80
N GLU A 125 -4.85 11.61 6.81
CA GLU A 125 -4.62 13.03 7.13
C GLU A 125 -3.16 13.30 7.53
N ARG A 126 -2.56 12.39 8.32
CA ARG A 126 -1.14 12.49 8.70
C ARG A 126 -0.21 12.33 7.50
N LEU A 127 -0.53 11.40 6.60
CA LEU A 127 0.28 11.10 5.43
C LEU A 127 0.18 12.21 4.37
N LEU A 128 -0.96 12.86 4.20
CA LEU A 128 -1.09 14.06 3.35
C LEU A 128 -0.23 15.25 3.83
N ARG A 129 0.21 15.25 5.09
CA ARG A 129 1.13 16.26 5.66
C ARG A 129 2.59 15.86 5.58
N THR A 130 2.88 14.62 5.20
CA THR A 130 4.24 14.07 5.15
C THR A 130 4.61 13.86 3.69
N PRO A 131 5.72 14.44 3.19
CA PRO A 131 6.19 14.14 1.84
C PRO A 131 6.41 12.63 1.69
N GLY A 132 5.75 12.02 0.72
CA GLY A 132 5.78 10.58 0.49
C GLY A 132 5.97 10.27 -0.99
N PRO A 133 6.39 9.03 -1.32
CA PRO A 133 6.54 8.60 -2.69
C PRO A 133 5.18 8.54 -3.41
N VAL A 134 5.06 9.25 -4.53
CA VAL A 134 3.92 9.15 -5.45
C VAL A 134 4.36 8.28 -6.62
N MET A 135 3.72 7.13 -6.78
CA MET A 135 4.11 6.12 -7.77
C MET A 135 2.87 5.65 -8.54
N PRO A 136 2.84 5.73 -9.88
CA PRO A 136 1.65 5.43 -10.69
C PRO A 136 1.12 3.99 -10.50
N PHE A 137 1.98 3.05 -10.07
CA PHE A 137 1.64 1.65 -9.84
C PHE A 137 1.43 1.29 -8.37
N PHE A 138 1.42 2.27 -7.46
CA PHE A 138 1.24 2.03 -6.03
C PHE A 138 -0.21 2.20 -5.60
N GLU A 139 -0.85 1.10 -5.18
CA GLU A 139 -2.27 1.07 -4.81
C GLU A 139 -2.63 1.95 -3.61
N ALA A 140 -1.70 2.17 -2.69
CA ALA A 140 -1.92 2.93 -1.46
C ALA A 140 -1.35 4.36 -1.53
N SER A 141 -1.09 4.88 -2.72
CA SER A 141 -0.55 6.23 -2.88
C SER A 141 -1.50 7.29 -2.29
N ILE A 142 -0.94 8.25 -1.56
CA ILE A 142 -1.66 9.23 -0.74
C ILE A 142 -1.52 10.62 -1.35
N THR A 143 -2.29 10.87 -2.41
CA THR A 143 -2.47 12.20 -3.00
C THR A 143 -3.96 12.52 -3.11
N LEU A 144 -4.35 13.79 -3.06
CA LEU A 144 -5.77 14.15 -3.20
C LEU A 144 -6.39 13.64 -4.51
N PRO A 145 -5.73 13.73 -5.69
CA PRO A 145 -6.25 13.14 -6.92
C PRO A 145 -6.47 11.63 -6.83
N GLU A 146 -5.56 10.89 -6.20
CA GLU A 146 -5.70 9.43 -6.09
C GLU A 146 -6.75 9.03 -5.06
N LEU A 147 -6.83 9.69 -3.92
CA LEU A 147 -7.89 9.43 -2.93
C LEU A 147 -9.29 9.66 -3.53
N ARG A 148 -9.43 10.63 -4.45
CA ARG A 148 -10.68 10.91 -5.19
C ARG A 148 -11.01 9.87 -6.26
N THR A 149 -10.00 9.35 -6.97
CA THR A 149 -10.21 8.52 -8.18
C THR A 149 -10.08 7.03 -7.92
N ARG A 150 -9.12 6.61 -7.10
CA ARG A 150 -8.76 5.21 -6.89
C ARG A 150 -9.80 4.46 -6.06
N TRP A 151 -10.36 3.39 -6.60
CA TRP A 151 -11.39 2.58 -5.94
C TRP A 151 -10.91 1.95 -4.62
N GLN A 152 -9.59 1.79 -4.44
CA GLN A 152 -8.97 1.28 -3.21
C GLN A 152 -9.47 2.02 -1.96
N TRP A 153 -9.71 3.33 -2.09
CA TRP A 153 -10.20 4.22 -1.02
C TRP A 153 -11.72 4.38 -1.00
N ALA A 154 -12.46 3.68 -1.86
CA ALA A 154 -13.91 3.74 -1.93
C ALA A 154 -14.60 3.50 -0.57
N PRO A 155 -14.14 2.57 0.30
CA PRO A 155 -14.78 2.37 1.60
C PRO A 155 -14.81 3.62 2.50
N LEU A 156 -13.83 4.53 2.37
CA LEU A 156 -13.79 5.76 3.16
C LEU A 156 -14.71 6.85 2.61
N ARG A 157 -15.17 6.75 1.35
CA ARG A 157 -16.00 7.77 0.70
C ARG A 157 -17.41 7.89 1.28
N ASN A 158 -17.79 6.97 2.14
CA ASN A 158 -19.05 7.03 2.89
C ASN A 158 -18.92 7.87 4.17
N ASP A 159 -17.71 8.25 4.57
CA ASP A 159 -17.47 9.02 5.80
C ASP A 159 -17.36 10.52 5.51
N PRO A 160 -18.16 11.38 6.18
CA PRO A 160 -18.10 12.84 5.99
C PRO A 160 -16.72 13.44 6.23
N ARG A 161 -15.95 12.91 7.20
CA ARG A 161 -14.61 13.42 7.53
C ARG A 161 -13.63 13.17 6.40
N PHE A 162 -13.78 12.05 5.69
CA PHE A 162 -12.96 11.77 4.51
C PHE A 162 -13.33 12.71 3.35
N LEU A 163 -14.62 12.97 3.13
CA LEU A 163 -15.07 13.92 2.11
C LEU A 163 -14.56 15.34 2.38
N GLU A 164 -14.50 15.77 3.65
CA GLU A 164 -13.88 17.04 4.03
C GLU A 164 -12.39 17.10 3.67
N ILE A 165 -11.64 16.01 3.88
CA ILE A 165 -10.23 15.91 3.45
C ILE A 165 -10.14 16.07 1.93
N LEU A 166 -11.03 15.41 1.17
CA LEU A 166 -11.04 15.49 -0.29
C LEU A 166 -11.43 16.88 -0.82
N ALA A 167 -12.17 17.69 -0.07
CA ALA A 167 -12.57 19.03 -0.48
C ALA A 167 -11.48 20.10 -0.29
N ARG A 168 -10.42 19.78 0.47
CA ARG A 168 -9.32 20.74 0.74
C ARG A 168 -8.53 21.03 -0.54
N PRO A 169 -8.02 22.27 -0.71
CA PRO A 169 -7.13 22.60 -1.81
C PRO A 169 -5.82 21.82 -1.67
N GLU A 170 -5.26 21.42 -2.81
CA GLU A 170 -3.96 20.75 -2.86
C GLU A 170 -2.89 21.69 -2.30
N ARG A 171 -2.14 21.21 -1.30
CA ARG A 171 -0.98 21.95 -0.83
C ARG A 171 0.08 21.83 -1.91
N ALA A 172 0.60 22.97 -2.37
CA ALA A 172 1.69 23.00 -3.33
C ALA A 172 2.80 22.05 -2.86
N THR A 173 3.09 21.02 -3.66
CA THR A 173 4.24 20.15 -3.45
C THR A 173 5.48 21.01 -3.45
N VAL A 174 6.11 21.17 -2.29
CA VAL A 174 7.43 21.79 -2.18
C VAL A 174 8.41 20.80 -2.76
N THR A 175 8.67 20.90 -4.06
CA THR A 175 9.77 20.20 -4.73
C THR A 175 11.06 20.87 -4.25
N ARG A 176 11.82 20.22 -3.37
CA ARG A 176 13.17 20.63 -3.01
C ARG A 176 14.16 19.54 -3.40
#